data_AF-A0A376UH03-F1
#
_entry.id   AF-A0A376UH03-F1
#
_cell.length_a   1.000
_cell.length_b   1.000
_cell.length_c   1.000
_cell.angle_alpha   90.00
_cell.angle_beta   90.00
_cell.angle_gamma   90.00
#
_symmetry.space_group_name_H-M   'P 1'
#
loop_
_entity.id
_entity.type
_entity.pdbx_description
1 polymer ?
#
loop_
_entity_poly.entity_id
_entity_poly.type
_entity_poly.pdbx_seq_one_letter_code
_entity_poly.pdbx_strand_id
1 'polypeptide(L)'
;MNHLFATTDLEKSYRINLNMIGLDGRPAVKNLLEILSEWLVFRRDTVRRRLNYRLEKVLKRLHILEGLLVAFLNIDEVIEIIRNEDEPKPALMSRFGLTETQAEAILELNCVILPNWRDEDSR
;
A
#
# COMPACT_ATOMS: atom_id res chain seq x y z
N MET A 1 41.11 37.14 31.05
CA MET A 1 40.25 36.24 30.25
C MET A 1 40.46 36.42 28.75
N ASN A 2 40.42 37.62 28.18
CA ASN A 2 40.58 37.83 26.73
C ASN A 2 41.88 37.26 26.12
N HIS A 3 43.00 37.35 26.84
CA HIS A 3 44.26 36.73 26.40
C HIS A 3 44.15 35.20 26.31
N LEU A 4 43.44 34.55 27.25
CA LEU A 4 43.27 33.11 27.27
C LEU A 4 42.35 32.64 26.13
N PHE A 5 41.32 33.39 25.77
CA PHE A 5 40.49 33.07 24.60
C PHE A 5 41.28 33.12 23.29
N ALA A 6 42.26 34.02 23.17
CA ALA A 6 43.09 34.14 21.97
C ALA A 6 44.24 33.12 21.88
N THR A 7 44.82 32.72 23.02
CA THR A 7 46.00 31.83 23.04
C THR A 7 45.71 30.39 23.41
N THR A 8 44.47 30.05 23.77
CA THR A 8 44.07 28.69 24.12
C THR A 8 42.79 28.29 23.41
N ASP A 9 42.52 26.99 23.38
CA ASP A 9 41.36 26.36 22.73
C ASP A 9 39.99 26.66 23.40
N LEU A 10 39.93 27.64 24.31
CA LEU A 10 38.69 28.07 24.95
C LEU A 10 37.71 28.75 23.97
N GLU A 11 38.20 29.31 22.86
CA GLU A 11 37.39 29.79 21.74
C GLU A 11 37.78 29.05 20.45
N LYS A 12 36.80 28.48 19.74
CA LYS A 12 37.02 27.76 18.48
C LYS A 12 36.07 28.25 17.41
N SER A 13 36.62 28.52 16.23
CA SER A 13 35.86 28.85 15.04
C SER A 13 35.64 27.59 14.20
N TYR A 14 34.41 27.39 13.75
CA TYR A 14 34.02 26.28 12.89
C TYR A 14 33.51 26.82 11.56
N ARG A 15 34.11 26.38 10.46
CA ARG A 15 33.66 26.74 9.12
C ARG A 15 32.40 25.94 8.77
N ILE A 16 31.32 26.63 8.42
CA ILE A 16 30.08 26.03 7.97
C ILE A 16 29.95 26.26 6.45
N ASN A 17 29.77 25.18 5.70
CA ASN A 17 29.42 25.22 4.28
C ASN A 17 28.22 24.30 4.03
N LEU A 18 27.06 24.89 3.74
CA LEU A 18 25.79 24.18 3.55
C LEU A 18 25.65 23.70 2.10
N ASN A 19 26.60 22.91 1.63
CA ASN A 19 26.53 22.29 0.30
C ASN A 19 25.79 20.96 0.38
N MET A 20 24.71 20.80 -0.40
CA MET A 20 23.89 19.60 -0.43
C MET A 20 23.27 19.35 -1.81
N ILE A 21 22.82 18.11 -2.03
CA ILE A 21 22.12 17.72 -3.26
C ILE A 21 20.64 18.07 -3.09
N GLY A 22 20.10 18.85 -4.03
CA GLY A 22 18.69 19.19 -4.06
C GLY A 22 17.79 18.07 -4.59
N LEU A 23 16.49 18.31 -4.53
CA LEU A 23 15.45 17.48 -5.15
C LEU A 23 15.57 17.44 -6.67
N ASP A 24 16.27 18.41 -7.27
CA ASP A 24 16.65 18.46 -8.68
C ASP A 24 17.87 17.57 -9.02
N GLY A 25 18.45 16.91 -8.01
CA GLY A 25 19.59 16.00 -8.17
C GLY A 25 20.94 16.70 -8.39
N ARG A 26 20.99 18.03 -8.22
CA ARG A 26 22.22 18.82 -8.42
C ARG A 26 22.80 19.28 -7.09
N PRO A 27 24.14 19.29 -6.93
CA PRO A 27 24.78 19.87 -5.76
C PRO A 27 24.68 21.40 -5.79
N ALA A 28 24.26 21.99 -4.68
CA ALA A 28 24.21 23.44 -4.51
C ALA A 28 24.45 23.83 -3.05
N VAL A 29 25.08 24.99 -2.86
CA VAL A 29 25.14 25.65 -1.54
C VAL A 29 23.82 26.37 -1.32
N LYS A 30 23.12 26.04 -0.24
CA LYS A 30 21.77 26.55 0.04
C LYS A 30 21.72 27.35 1.33
N ASN A 31 20.88 28.37 1.36
CA ASN A 31 20.60 29.11 2.59
C ASN A 31 19.61 28.33 3.48
N LEU A 32 19.45 28.75 4.74
CA LEU A 32 18.58 28.06 5.69
C LEU A 32 17.11 27.99 5.23
N LEU A 33 16.60 29.05 4.59
CA LEU A 33 15.21 29.11 4.12
C LEU A 33 14.97 28.14 2.96
N GLU A 34 15.91 28.05 2.02
CA GLU A 34 15.88 27.11 0.89
C GLU A 34 15.87 25.67 1.39
N ILE A 35 16.76 25.34 2.34
CA ILE A 35 16.85 24.00 2.94
C ILE A 35 15.53 23.60 3.57
N LEU A 36 14.95 24.46 4.41
CA LEU A 36 13.69 24.17 5.09
C LEU A 36 12.51 24.08 4.11
N SER A 37 12.45 24.97 3.13
CA SER A 37 11.38 24.99 2.13
C SER A 37 11.40 23.73 1.27
N GLU A 38 12.58 23.34 0.80
CA GLU A 38 12.78 22.14 -0.01
C GLU A 38 12.52 20.86 0.80
N TRP A 39 12.95 20.82 2.06
CA TRP A 39 12.65 19.70 2.95
C TRP A 39 11.14 19.57 3.21
N LEU A 40 10.41 20.67 3.35
CA LEU A 40 8.95 20.63 3.47
C LEU A 40 8.26 20.10 2.21
N VAL A 41 8.75 20.46 1.02
CA VAL A 41 8.26 19.90 -0.25
C VAL A 41 8.48 18.39 -0.30
N PHE A 42 9.71 17.94 0.01
CA PHE A 42 10.05 16.53 0.10
C PHE A 42 9.15 15.79 1.10
N ARG A 43 8.96 16.37 2.29
CA ARG A 43 8.19 15.75 3.36
C ARG A 43 6.71 15.63 2.98
N ARG A 44 6.15 16.65 2.33
CA ARG A 44 4.77 16.62 1.83
C ARG A 44 4.58 15.52 0.79
N ASP A 45 5.51 15.37 -0.15
CA ASP A 45 5.45 14.33 -1.17
C ASP A 45 5.56 12.93 -0.55
N THR A 46 6.49 12.74 0.39
CA THR A 46 6.65 11.47 1.11
C THR A 46 5.37 11.08 1.85
N VAL A 47 4.72 12.03 2.53
CA VAL A 47 3.46 11.77 3.23
C VAL A 47 2.35 11.44 2.24
N ARG A 48 2.24 12.15 1.11
CA ARG A 48 1.28 11.85 0.05
C ARG A 48 1.45 10.42 -0.47
N ARG A 49 2.68 10.00 -0.80
CA ARG A 49 2.98 8.64 -1.26
C ARG A 49 2.59 7.59 -0.22
N ARG A 50 2.89 7.83 1.07
CA ARG A 50 2.51 6.94 2.16
C ARG A 50 1.00 6.79 2.29
N LEU A 51 0.25 7.89 2.17
CA LEU A 51 -1.21 7.86 2.24
C LEU A 51 -1.81 7.15 1.02
N ASN A 52 -1.33 7.43 -0.19
CA ASN A 52 -1.78 6.76 -1.41
C ASN A 52 -1.52 5.25 -1.35
N TYR A 53 -0.36 4.82 -0.85
CA TYR A 53 -0.07 3.40 -0.65
C TYR A 53 -1.10 2.72 0.27
N ARG A 54 -1.43 3.37 1.40
CA ARG A 54 -2.42 2.84 2.34
C ARG A 54 -3.83 2.86 1.73
N LEU A 55 -4.19 3.92 1.02
CA LEU A 55 -5.47 4.06 0.34
C LEU A 55 -5.67 2.94 -0.69
N GLU A 56 -4.68 2.70 -1.55
CA GLU A 56 -4.74 1.64 -2.56
C GLU A 56 -4.94 0.26 -1.92
N LYS A 57 -4.25 -0.01 -0.81
CA LYS A 57 -4.42 -1.27 -0.06
C LYS A 57 -5.84 -1.42 0.49
N VAL A 58 -6.43 -0.34 1.00
CA VAL A 58 -7.81 -0.33 1.50
C VAL A 58 -8.80 -0.52 0.36
N LEU A 59 -8.64 0.19 -0.76
CA LEU A 59 -9.51 0.05 -1.94
C LEU A 59 -9.47 -1.36 -2.50
N LYS A 60 -8.27 -1.97 -2.65
CA LYS A 60 -8.14 -3.37 -3.06
C LYS A 60 -8.88 -4.31 -2.10
N ARG A 61 -8.79 -4.06 -0.78
CA ARG A 61 -9.48 -4.89 0.20
C ARG A 61 -11.00 -4.72 0.13
N LEU A 62 -11.49 -3.49 -0.02
CA LEU A 62 -12.92 -3.21 -0.20
C LEU A 62 -13.46 -3.88 -1.46
N HIS A 63 -12.72 -3.79 -2.57
CA HIS A 63 -13.07 -4.42 -3.84
C HIS A 63 -13.25 -5.94 -3.71
N ILE A 64 -12.33 -6.62 -3.02
CA ILE A 64 -12.47 -8.05 -2.75
C ILE A 64 -13.67 -8.34 -1.84
N LEU A 65 -13.84 -7.56 -0.76
CA LEU A 65 -14.95 -7.75 0.17
C LEU A 65 -16.33 -7.60 -0.50
N GLU A 66 -16.46 -6.69 -1.47
CA GLU A 66 -17.67 -6.53 -2.27
C GLU A 66 -18.00 -7.80 -3.05
N GLY A 67 -17.01 -8.38 -3.75
CA GLY A 67 -17.19 -9.65 -4.46
C GLY A 67 -17.54 -10.81 -3.54
N LEU A 68 -16.91 -10.87 -2.36
CA LEU A 68 -17.23 -11.90 -1.35
C LEU A 68 -18.66 -11.76 -0.80
N LEU A 69 -19.15 -10.54 -0.63
CA LEU A 69 -20.50 -10.29 -0.16
C LEU A 69 -21.55 -10.72 -1.20
N VAL A 70 -21.28 -10.47 -2.49
CA VAL A 70 -22.13 -10.98 -3.59
C VAL A 70 -22.14 -12.51 -3.62
N ALA A 71 -20.99 -13.15 -3.44
CA ALA A 71 -20.89 -14.61 -3.39
C ALA A 71 -21.63 -15.20 -2.18
N PHE A 72 -21.54 -14.55 -1.02
CA PHE A 72 -22.26 -14.98 0.18
C PHE A 72 -23.79 -14.90 0.03
N LEU A 73 -24.29 -13.88 -0.67
CA LEU A 73 -25.73 -13.76 -0.95
C LEU A 73 -26.26 -14.86 -1.89
N ASN A 74 -25.41 -15.39 -2.78
CA ASN A 74 -25.80 -16.34 -3.83
C ASN A 74 -25.01 -17.66 -3.73
N ILE A 75 -24.77 -18.14 -2.49
CA ILE A 75 -23.84 -19.23 -2.24
C ILE A 75 -24.20 -20.53 -2.97
N ASP A 76 -25.50 -20.86 -3.04
CA ASP A 76 -25.98 -22.06 -3.71
C ASP A 76 -25.67 -22.04 -5.22
N GLU A 77 -25.93 -20.91 -5.86
CA GLU A 77 -25.67 -20.70 -7.29
C GLU A 77 -24.17 -20.67 -7.61
N VAL A 78 -23.36 -20.10 -6.72
CA VAL A 78 -21.90 -20.13 -6.82
C VAL A 78 -21.38 -21.57 -6.74
N ILE A 79 -21.88 -22.38 -5.80
CA ILE A 79 -21.50 -23.80 -5.64
C ILE A 79 -21.91 -24.60 -6.88
N GLU A 80 -23.11 -24.36 -7.42
CA GLU A 80 -23.60 -25.01 -8.63
C GLU A 80 -22.68 -24.74 -9.83
N ILE A 81 -22.31 -23.47 -10.05
CA ILE A 81 -21.38 -23.08 -11.12
C ILE A 81 -20.02 -23.74 -10.94
N ILE A 82 -19.48 -23.76 -9.71
CA ILE A 82 -18.17 -24.35 -9.44
C ILE A 82 -18.15 -25.86 -9.65
N ARG A 83 -19.26 -26.56 -9.42
CA ARG A 83 -19.34 -28.02 -9.58
C ARG A 83 -19.63 -28.48 -11.00
N ASN A 84 -20.38 -27.69 -11.76
CA ASN A 84 -20.90 -28.09 -13.08
C ASN A 84 -20.12 -27.51 -14.26
N GLU A 85 -19.38 -26.42 -14.07
CA GLU A 85 -18.57 -25.80 -15.13
C GLU A 85 -17.10 -26.25 -15.07
N ASP A 86 -16.52 -26.57 -16.22
CA ASP A 86 -15.09 -26.88 -16.34
C ASP A 86 -14.21 -25.64 -16.06
N GLU A 87 -14.69 -24.45 -16.41
CA GLU A 87 -14.03 -23.16 -16.16
C GLU A 87 -14.92 -22.22 -15.34
N PRO A 88 -14.94 -22.33 -13.99
CA PRO A 88 -15.88 -21.57 -13.17
C PRO A 88 -15.56 -20.08 -13.09
N LYS A 89 -14.31 -19.67 -13.31
CA LYS A 89 -13.86 -18.27 -13.23
C LYS A 89 -14.58 -17.34 -14.25
N PRO A 90 -14.56 -17.61 -15.58
CA PRO A 90 -15.30 -16.80 -16.55
C PRO A 90 -16.82 -16.87 -16.37
N ALA A 91 -17.36 -17.99 -15.92
CA ALA A 91 -18.80 -18.14 -15.64
C ALA A 91 -19.26 -17.24 -14.47
N LEU A 92 -18.50 -17.21 -13.36
CA LEU A 92 -18.77 -16.35 -12.22
C LEU A 92 -18.67 -14.86 -12.58
N MET A 93 -17.68 -14.48 -13.38
CA MET A 93 -17.54 -13.10 -13.87
C MET A 93 -18.73 -12.66 -14.72
N SER A 94 -19.17 -13.52 -15.65
CA SER A 94 -20.26 -13.20 -16.58
C SER A 94 -21.62 -13.10 -15.88
N ARG A 95 -21.87 -13.98 -14.89
CA ARG A 95 -23.16 -14.07 -14.21
C ARG A 95 -23.36 -13.01 -13.14
N PHE A 96 -22.31 -12.70 -12.38
CA PHE A 96 -22.38 -11.75 -11.26
C PHE A 96 -21.70 -10.40 -11.55
N GLY A 97 -21.15 -10.20 -12.76
CA GLY A 97 -20.47 -8.97 -13.14
C GLY A 97 -19.18 -8.71 -12.36
N LEU A 98 -18.55 -9.77 -11.84
CA LEU A 98 -17.37 -9.70 -10.99
C LEU A 98 -16.11 -9.44 -11.82
N THR A 99 -15.13 -8.76 -11.23
CA THR A 99 -13.81 -8.65 -11.83
C THR A 99 -13.02 -9.95 -11.64
N GLU A 100 -11.97 -10.12 -12.45
CA GLU A 100 -11.11 -11.30 -12.38
C GLU A 100 -10.54 -11.55 -10.97
N THR A 101 -10.07 -10.50 -10.30
CA THR A 101 -9.54 -10.56 -8.93
C THR A 101 -10.57 -10.93 -7.88
N GLN A 102 -11.85 -10.56 -8.07
CA GLN A 102 -12.94 -10.94 -7.18
C GLN A 102 -13.31 -12.42 -7.38
N ALA A 103 -13.42 -12.86 -8.64
CA ALA A 103 -13.70 -14.24 -8.97
C ALA A 103 -12.61 -15.18 -8.42
N GLU A 104 -11.33 -14.82 -8.54
CA GLU A 104 -10.21 -15.56 -7.96
C GLU A 104 -10.36 -15.70 -6.43
N ALA A 105 -10.66 -14.60 -5.73
CA ALA A 105 -10.83 -14.62 -4.27
C ALA A 105 -12.02 -15.49 -3.81
N ILE A 106 -13.09 -15.57 -4.60
CA ILE A 106 -14.25 -16.44 -4.32
C ILE A 106 -13.89 -17.91 -4.52
N LEU A 107 -13.11 -18.22 -5.56
CA LEU A 107 -12.63 -19.59 -5.81
C LEU A 107 -11.66 -20.06 -4.73
N GLU A 108 -10.75 -19.19 -4.27
CA GLU A 108 -9.84 -19.48 -3.16
C GLU A 108 -10.59 -19.85 -1.86
N LEU A 109 -11.67 -19.13 -1.54
CA LEU A 109 -12.50 -19.46 -0.37
C LEU A 109 -13.19 -20.83 -0.52
N ASN A 110 -13.73 -21.14 -1.70
CA ASN A 110 -14.42 -22.40 -1.93
C ASN A 110 -13.48 -23.61 -1.81
N CYS A 111 -12.24 -23.52 -2.29
CA CYS A 111 -11.24 -24.60 -2.12
C CYS A 111 -10.97 -24.94 -0.64
N VAL A 112 -11.04 -23.96 0.26
CA VAL A 112 -10.83 -24.17 1.70
C VAL A 112 -12.10 -24.68 2.38
N ILE A 113 -13.26 -24.21 1.94
CA ILE A 113 -14.55 -24.45 2.61
C ILE A 113 -15.16 -25.78 2.16
N LEU A 114 -15.26 -26.06 0.86
CA LEU A 114 -15.95 -27.25 0.32
C LEU A 114 -15.50 -28.61 0.88
N PRO A 115 -14.23 -28.86 1.25
CA PRO A 115 -13.84 -30.11 1.90
C PRO A 115 -14.61 -30.37 3.20
N ASN A 116 -14.81 -29.33 4.02
CA ASN A 116 -15.45 -29.45 5.34
C ASN A 116 -16.97 -29.66 5.24
N TRP A 117 -17.62 -29.14 4.19
CA TRP A 117 -19.06 -29.30 3.98
C TRP A 117 -19.41 -30.69 3.45
N ARG A 118 -18.46 -31.38 2.81
CA ARG A 118 -18.65 -32.78 2.36
C ARG A 118 -18.75 -33.75 3.55
N ASP A 119 -18.14 -33.41 4.67
CA ASP A 119 -18.10 -34.25 5.87
C ASP A 119 -19.29 -34.01 6.81
N GLU A 120 -19.97 -32.86 6.72
CA GLU A 120 -21.17 -32.55 7.52
C GLU A 120 -22.46 -33.10 6.89
N ASP A 121 -22.60 -33.07 5.55
CA ASP A 121 -23.77 -33.62 4.84
C ASP A 121 -23.76 -35.17 4.71
N SER A 122 -22.68 -35.83 5.14
CA SER A 122 -22.56 -37.30 5.12
C SER A 122 -22.80 -37.98 6.49
N ARG A 123 -23.42 -37.27 7.45
CA ARG A 123 -23.93 -37.79 8.73
C ARG A 123 -25.42 -37.56 8.88
#